data_AF-A0A183E8K6-F1
#
_entry.id   AF-A0A183E8K6-F1
#
_cell.length_a   1.000
_cell.length_b   1.000
_cell.length_c   1.000
_cell.angle_alpha   90.00
_cell.angle_beta   90.00
_cell.angle_gamma   90.00
#
_symmetry.space_group_name_H-M   'P 1'
#
loop_
_entity.id
_entity.type
_entity.pdbx_description
1 polymer ?
#
loop_
_entity_poly.entity_id
_entity_poly.type
_entity_poly.pdbx_seq_one_letter_code
_entity_poly.pdbx_strand_id
1 'polypeptide(L)'
;MVGPHWYSSSYIGCSTRCFSTYAEITKLFNDCPIEAVLQAVTDEEPFRECKGQCCDEHKFCNFWAKIGECKLNAVWMSEQCPLSCRLCPTDLSQHKPIPRRITSTSTMNGMCTRTNIPNNCFRDECFHQSYRTFDGSCNNLANSLMGAAYTPYVRLLDPAYDDGINAVVGSLRQNRPNARLVSRSLLSSRRMIASNASSMLMQFGQFLSHDITKNKLVGRCTCSGGPECMIVALGREDRRLAAFLSNFISIIIYKDTSGQNACSRI
;
A
#
# COMPACT_ATOMS: atom_id res chain seq x y z
N MET A 1 -9.29 -0.02 50.39
CA MET A 1 -10.66 -0.49 50.63
C MET A 1 -11.64 0.43 49.92
N VAL A 2 -12.06 0.06 48.71
CA VAL A 2 -13.30 0.46 48.00
C VAL A 2 -13.41 -0.63 46.91
N GLY A 3 -14.20 -1.70 47.03
CA GLY A 3 -15.68 -1.76 47.02
C GLY A 3 -16.12 -2.12 45.58
N PRO A 4 -16.59 -3.36 45.29
CA PRO A 4 -17.05 -3.72 43.95
C PRO A 4 -18.46 -3.15 43.72
N HIS A 5 -18.63 -2.32 42.69
CA HIS A 5 -19.94 -1.89 42.21
C HIS A 5 -20.47 -2.88 41.16
N TRP A 6 -21.71 -3.28 41.39
CA TRP A 6 -22.50 -4.22 40.61
C TRP A 6 -23.15 -3.54 39.40
N TYR A 7 -23.33 -4.27 38.31
CA TYR A 7 -24.44 -4.03 37.37
C TYR A 7 -25.24 -5.32 37.21
N SER A 8 -26.50 -5.27 37.63
CA SER A 8 -27.53 -6.26 37.32
C SER A 8 -28.13 -5.91 35.96
N SER A 9 -28.10 -6.84 34.99
CA SER A 9 -28.98 -6.75 33.82
C SER A 9 -30.06 -7.82 33.94
N SER A 10 -31.31 -7.34 34.01
CA SER A 10 -32.52 -8.09 34.33
C SER A 10 -33.14 -8.84 33.14
N TYR A 11 -32.34 -9.26 32.16
CA TYR A 11 -32.82 -10.01 31.00
C TYR A 11 -32.02 -11.28 30.84
N ILE A 12 -32.72 -12.39 31.10
CA ILE A 12 -32.42 -13.83 30.90
C ILE A 12 -32.70 -14.54 32.23
N GLY A 13 -33.75 -15.37 32.23
CA GLY A 13 -34.22 -16.16 33.37
C GLY A 13 -33.27 -17.29 33.75
N CYS A 14 -32.04 -16.98 34.13
CA CYS A 14 -31.12 -17.91 34.78
C CYS A 14 -30.92 -17.48 36.24
N SER A 15 -31.31 -18.37 37.15
CA SER A 15 -31.22 -18.22 38.60
C SER A 15 -29.88 -17.64 39.07
N THR A 16 -29.92 -16.50 39.77
CA THR A 16 -28.77 -15.89 40.46
C THR A 16 -28.44 -16.61 41.77
N ARG A 17 -28.18 -17.92 41.73
CA ARG A 17 -27.63 -18.66 42.89
C ARG A 17 -26.20 -19.10 42.63
N CYS A 18 -25.35 -18.89 43.63
CA CYS A 18 -24.02 -19.50 43.68
C CYS A 18 -24.19 -20.97 44.10
N PHE A 19 -23.69 -21.90 43.29
CA PHE A 19 -23.77 -23.35 43.53
C PHE A 19 -22.40 -23.90 43.93
N SER A 20 -22.35 -24.78 44.95
CA SER A 20 -21.08 -25.17 45.60
C SER A 20 -20.56 -26.56 45.22
N THR A 21 -21.18 -27.26 44.25
CA THR A 21 -20.71 -28.59 43.83
C THR A 21 -20.75 -28.82 42.32
N TYR A 22 -19.81 -29.65 41.83
CA TYR A 22 -19.58 -29.95 40.41
C TYR A 22 -20.78 -30.64 39.71
N ALA A 23 -21.67 -31.27 40.48
CA ALA A 23 -22.86 -31.95 39.97
C ALA A 23 -24.00 -31.00 39.57
N GLU A 24 -23.97 -29.74 40.02
CA GLU A 24 -24.97 -28.72 39.67
C GLU A 24 -24.62 -27.98 38.37
N ILE A 25 -23.33 -27.99 37.98
CA ILE A 25 -22.81 -27.32 36.76
C ILE A 25 -23.24 -28.06 35.49
N THR A 26 -23.33 -29.40 35.52
CA THR A 26 -23.69 -30.20 34.34
C THR A 26 -25.17 -30.12 33.94
N LYS A 27 -26.04 -29.62 34.84
CA LYS A 27 -27.45 -29.35 34.50
C LYS A 27 -27.66 -28.05 33.71
N LEU A 28 -26.72 -27.11 33.75
CA LEU A 28 -26.79 -25.85 32.98
C LEU A 28 -26.55 -26.03 31.48
N PHE A 29 -25.76 -27.03 31.08
CA PHE A 29 -25.38 -27.23 29.67
C PHE A 29 -26.48 -27.80 28.78
N ASN A 30 -27.56 -28.34 29.35
CA ASN A 30 -28.63 -28.99 28.56
C ASN A 30 -29.87 -28.12 28.34
N ASP A 31 -30.00 -26.98 29.04
CA ASP A 31 -31.19 -26.12 28.97
C ASP A 31 -30.93 -24.75 28.29
N CYS A 32 -29.70 -24.49 27.83
CA CYS A 32 -29.39 -23.27 27.09
C CYS A 32 -29.25 -23.58 25.59
N PRO A 33 -30.17 -23.11 24.71
CA PRO A 33 -30.04 -23.32 23.28
C PRO A 33 -28.74 -22.66 22.78
N ILE A 34 -27.99 -23.38 21.94
CA ILE A 34 -26.69 -22.95 21.39
C ILE A 34 -26.77 -21.56 20.73
N GLU A 35 -27.92 -21.19 20.16
CA GLU A 35 -28.16 -19.85 19.59
C GLU A 35 -28.05 -18.72 20.62
N ALA A 36 -28.49 -18.93 21.87
CA ALA A 36 -28.41 -17.92 22.93
C ALA A 36 -26.96 -17.72 23.44
N VAL A 37 -26.14 -18.78 23.41
CA VAL A 37 -24.71 -18.70 23.74
C VAL A 37 -23.95 -17.96 22.64
N LEU A 38 -24.28 -18.20 21.37
CA LEU A 38 -23.71 -17.47 20.23
C LEU A 38 -24.02 -15.98 20.29
N GLN A 39 -25.23 -15.60 20.73
CA GLN A 39 -25.61 -14.20 20.90
C GLN A 39 -24.85 -13.52 22.05
N ALA A 40 -24.63 -14.23 23.16
CA ALA A 40 -23.85 -13.69 24.29
C ALA A 40 -22.34 -13.54 24.00
N VAL A 41 -21.78 -14.33 23.08
CA VAL A 41 -20.37 -14.21 22.65
C VAL A 41 -20.17 -13.06 21.65
N THR A 42 -21.22 -12.62 20.96
CA THR A 42 -21.17 -11.51 20.00
C THR A 42 -21.41 -10.13 20.62
N ASP A 43 -21.78 -10.07 21.90
CA ASP A 43 -22.15 -8.83 22.61
C ASP A 43 -21.03 -8.30 23.54
N GLU A 44 -19.74 -8.47 23.20
CA GLU A 44 -18.73 -7.55 23.73
C GLU A 44 -18.89 -6.21 23.00
N GLU A 45 -19.62 -5.28 23.63
CA GLU A 45 -19.61 -3.87 23.25
C GLU A 45 -18.17 -3.42 22.98
N PRO A 46 -17.86 -2.79 21.83
CA PRO A 46 -16.51 -2.36 21.52
C PRO A 46 -16.04 -1.39 22.61
N PHE A 47 -14.96 -1.77 23.32
CA PHE A 47 -14.41 -0.95 24.39
C PHE A 47 -14.04 0.43 23.87
N ARG A 48 -14.63 1.48 24.46
CA ARG A 48 -14.36 2.86 24.08
C ARG A 48 -14.35 3.77 25.30
N GLU A 49 -13.20 4.36 25.61
CA GLU A 49 -13.02 5.30 26.73
C GLU A 49 -12.69 6.70 26.21
N CYS A 50 -13.56 7.69 26.47
CA CYS A 50 -13.47 9.01 25.84
C CYS A 50 -13.29 10.16 26.83
N LYS A 51 -12.53 11.19 26.42
CA LYS A 51 -12.52 12.52 27.04
C LYS A 51 -12.75 13.58 25.96
N GLY A 52 -13.95 14.14 25.90
CA GLY A 52 -14.37 15.00 24.79
C GLY A 52 -14.56 14.19 23.50
N GLN A 53 -14.01 14.67 22.38
CA GLN A 53 -14.07 13.97 21.08
C GLN A 53 -12.92 12.95 20.88
N CYS A 54 -12.06 12.76 21.87
CA CYS A 54 -10.90 11.88 21.78
C CYS A 54 -11.10 10.63 22.63
N CYS A 55 -10.92 9.45 22.04
CA CYS A 55 -11.21 8.18 22.67
C CYS A 55 -10.09 7.16 22.50
N ASP A 56 -9.84 6.37 23.53
CA ASP A 56 -9.13 5.10 23.44
C ASP A 56 -10.12 4.01 23.01
N GLU A 57 -9.76 3.28 21.96
CA GLU A 57 -10.56 2.21 21.35
C GLU A 57 -10.12 0.81 21.83
N HIS A 58 -9.22 0.75 22.83
CA HIS A 58 -8.77 -0.51 23.41
C HIS A 58 -8.62 -0.47 24.94
N LYS A 59 -9.10 -1.52 25.61
CA LYS A 59 -9.12 -1.66 27.08
C LYS A 59 -7.77 -1.61 27.79
N PHE A 60 -6.68 -1.70 27.05
CA PHE A 60 -5.32 -1.74 27.58
C PHE A 60 -4.49 -0.51 27.20
N CYS A 61 -5.10 0.49 26.56
CA CYS A 61 -4.41 1.73 26.18
C CYS A 61 -3.64 2.37 27.35
N ASN A 62 -4.25 2.41 28.55
CA ASN A 62 -3.62 2.95 29.74
C ASN A 62 -2.38 2.15 30.18
N PHE A 63 -2.49 0.81 30.14
CA PHE A 63 -1.36 -0.08 30.47
C PHE A 63 -0.22 0.08 29.47
N TRP A 64 -0.52 0.03 28.18
CA TRP A 64 0.45 0.18 27.11
C TRP A 64 1.14 1.54 27.11
N ALA A 65 0.38 2.62 27.37
CA ALA A 65 0.97 3.93 27.54
C ALA A 65 1.96 3.97 28.72
N LYS A 66 1.65 3.32 29.84
CA LYS A 66 2.53 3.26 31.02
C LYS A 66 3.83 2.49 30.80
N ILE A 67 3.80 1.42 29.99
CA ILE A 67 5.02 0.65 29.68
C ILE A 67 5.83 1.27 28.51
N GLY A 68 5.38 2.40 27.95
CA GLY A 68 6.13 3.16 26.94
C GLY A 68 5.73 2.90 25.49
N GLU A 69 4.61 2.21 25.23
CA GLU A 69 4.16 1.90 23.87
C GLU A 69 3.87 3.14 23.03
N CYS A 70 3.51 4.27 23.65
CA CYS A 70 3.31 5.53 22.93
C CYS A 70 4.55 5.98 22.14
N LYS A 71 5.76 5.54 22.55
CA LYS A 71 7.02 5.80 21.84
C LYS A 71 7.51 4.60 21.03
N LEU A 72 7.23 3.38 21.47
CA LEU A 72 7.71 2.19 20.76
C LEU A 72 6.81 1.85 19.57
N ASN A 73 5.50 2.00 19.73
CA ASN A 73 4.46 1.70 18.76
C ASN A 73 3.56 2.93 18.52
N ALA A 74 4.19 4.09 18.31
CA ALA A 74 3.52 5.40 18.20
C ALA A 74 2.40 5.43 17.15
N VAL A 75 2.57 4.77 16.00
CA VAL A 75 1.56 4.73 14.93
C VAL A 75 0.29 4.05 15.42
N TRP A 76 0.39 2.82 15.93
CA TRP A 76 -0.74 2.05 16.44
C TRP A 76 -1.39 2.75 17.64
N MET A 77 -0.57 3.20 18.58
CA MET A 77 -1.05 3.89 19.77
C MET A 77 -1.71 5.24 19.45
N SER A 78 -1.30 5.93 18.39
CA SER A 78 -1.95 7.18 17.97
C SER A 78 -3.34 6.99 17.35
N GLU A 79 -3.63 5.80 16.83
CA GLU A 79 -4.91 5.49 16.19
C GLU A 79 -5.88 4.81 17.17
N GLN A 80 -5.35 3.93 18.03
CA GLN A 80 -6.16 3.14 18.95
C GLN A 80 -6.17 3.70 20.37
N CYS A 81 -5.13 4.44 20.76
CA CYS A 81 -4.93 4.91 22.13
C CYS A 81 -4.55 6.41 22.24
N PRO A 82 -5.18 7.33 21.48
CA PRO A 82 -4.79 8.73 21.46
C PRO A 82 -5.00 9.43 22.81
N LEU A 83 -5.96 8.98 23.62
CA LEU A 83 -6.24 9.55 24.95
C LEU A 83 -5.17 9.16 25.95
N SER A 84 -4.86 7.87 26.05
CA SER A 84 -3.79 7.37 26.93
C SER A 84 -2.41 7.92 26.56
N CYS A 85 -2.14 8.16 25.27
CA CYS A 85 -0.88 8.75 24.81
C CYS A 85 -0.84 10.28 24.82
N ARG A 86 -1.89 10.95 25.32
CA ARG A 86 -1.99 12.42 25.38
C ARG A 86 -1.83 13.09 24.01
N LEU A 87 -2.31 12.42 22.97
CA LEU A 87 -2.31 12.91 21.60
C LEU A 87 -3.61 13.65 21.25
N CYS A 88 -4.56 13.70 22.18
CA CYS A 88 -5.79 14.48 22.02
C CYS A 88 -5.50 15.98 21.90
N PRO A 89 -6.06 16.68 20.89
CA PRO A 89 -5.96 18.13 20.79
C PRO A 89 -6.64 18.79 22.00
N THR A 90 -5.97 19.76 22.63
CA THR A 90 -6.54 20.59 23.71
C THR A 90 -7.44 21.72 23.19
N ASP A 91 -7.45 21.96 21.87
CA ASP A 91 -8.26 22.95 21.18
C ASP A 91 -8.87 22.32 19.92
N LEU A 92 -10.20 22.20 19.91
CA LEU A 92 -10.98 21.55 18.83
C LEU A 92 -11.04 22.39 17.54
N SER A 93 -10.28 23.47 17.42
CA SER A 93 -10.35 24.39 16.27
C SER A 93 -9.17 24.36 15.30
N GLN A 94 -8.05 23.67 15.58
CA GLN A 94 -6.84 23.84 14.73
C GLN A 94 -6.14 22.58 14.20
N HIS A 95 -6.57 21.37 14.52
CA HIS A 95 -5.97 20.19 13.91
C HIS A 95 -7.02 19.31 13.26
N LYS A 96 -7.28 19.60 11.98
CA LYS A 96 -7.76 18.56 11.08
C LYS A 96 -6.71 17.43 11.17
N PRO A 97 -7.06 16.20 11.60
CA PRO A 97 -6.10 15.11 11.67
C PRO A 97 -5.41 15.05 10.30
N ILE A 98 -4.08 15.03 10.31
CA ILE A 98 -3.30 14.95 9.08
C ILE A 98 -3.83 13.74 8.33
N PRO A 99 -4.36 13.91 7.11
CA PRO A 99 -4.80 12.77 6.35
C PRO A 99 -3.54 11.91 6.11
N ARG A 100 -3.41 10.80 6.85
CA ARG A 100 -2.39 9.75 6.62
C ARG A 100 -2.61 9.00 5.30
N ARG A 101 -3.48 9.55 4.45
CA ARG A 101 -3.89 9.09 3.13
C ARG A 101 -3.99 10.30 2.21
N ILE A 102 -2.89 10.64 1.53
CA ILE A 102 -2.99 11.40 0.28
C ILE A 102 -3.46 10.49 -0.87
N THR A 103 -3.38 9.16 -0.71
CA THR A 103 -4.11 8.23 -1.56
C THR A 103 -5.55 8.11 -1.07
N SER A 104 -6.38 9.06 -1.50
CA SER A 104 -7.82 8.87 -1.54
C SER A 104 -8.12 7.44 -1.97
N THR A 105 -9.00 6.77 -1.23
CA THR A 105 -9.58 5.46 -1.55
C THR A 105 -10.14 5.39 -2.99
N SER A 106 -10.26 6.52 -3.70
CA SER A 106 -10.56 6.62 -5.13
C SER A 106 -9.43 6.18 -6.10
N THR A 107 -8.24 5.81 -5.62
CA THR A 107 -7.06 5.54 -6.48
C THR A 107 -6.92 4.06 -6.90
N MET A 108 -7.72 3.18 -6.31
CA MET A 108 -7.75 1.74 -6.63
C MET A 108 -8.60 1.41 -7.88
N ASN A 109 -9.29 2.39 -8.48
CA ASN A 109 -10.16 2.18 -9.65
C ASN A 109 -9.40 2.15 -10.98
N GLY A 110 -8.37 1.30 -11.10
CA GLY A 110 -7.77 0.92 -12.38
C GLY A 110 -7.04 2.02 -13.18
N MET A 111 -7.02 3.27 -12.70
CA MET A 111 -6.34 4.40 -13.35
C MET A 111 -5.00 4.74 -12.69
N CYS A 112 -4.25 5.64 -13.31
CA CYS A 112 -3.02 6.17 -12.78
C CYS A 112 -3.21 6.82 -11.41
N THR A 113 -2.27 6.55 -10.50
CA THR A 113 -2.25 7.20 -9.19
C THR A 113 -1.97 8.69 -9.38
N ARG A 114 -2.67 9.54 -8.62
CA ARG A 114 -2.40 10.97 -8.64
C ARG A 114 -0.99 11.22 -8.11
N THR A 115 -0.30 12.19 -8.73
CA THR A 115 1.00 12.65 -8.24
C THR A 115 0.86 13.17 -6.82
N ASN A 116 1.82 12.83 -5.98
CA ASN A 116 1.87 13.34 -4.61
C ASN A 116 2.01 14.88 -4.60
N ILE A 117 1.41 15.52 -3.60
CA ILE A 117 1.35 16.98 -3.47
C ILE A 117 2.28 17.42 -2.34
N PRO A 118 3.00 18.54 -2.48
CA PRO A 118 3.85 19.05 -1.40
C PRO A 118 3.05 19.32 -0.13
N ASN A 119 3.62 18.95 1.01
CA ASN A 119 3.05 19.13 2.34
C ASN A 119 4.07 19.85 3.23
N ASN A 120 3.57 20.63 4.19
CA ASN A 120 4.43 21.31 5.15
C ASN A 120 4.89 20.33 6.24
N CYS A 121 6.13 19.85 6.13
CA CYS A 121 6.73 18.88 7.05
C CYS A 121 6.92 19.39 8.48
N PHE A 122 7.02 20.71 8.68
CA PHE A 122 7.21 21.31 10.01
C PHE A 122 5.94 21.20 10.89
N ARG A 123 4.80 20.81 10.31
CA ARG A 123 3.59 20.55 11.11
C ARG A 123 3.74 19.34 12.02
N ASP A 124 4.50 18.33 11.59
CA ASP A 124 4.69 17.06 12.31
C ASP A 124 6.16 16.70 12.41
N GLU A 125 7.00 17.68 12.76
CA GLU A 125 8.45 17.51 12.81
C GLU A 125 8.87 16.36 13.74
N CYS A 126 8.26 16.25 14.92
CA CYS A 126 8.55 15.17 15.88
C CYS A 126 8.31 13.77 15.29
N PHE A 127 7.31 13.63 14.42
CA PHE A 127 7.02 12.36 13.74
C PHE A 127 8.08 12.06 12.68
N HIS A 128 8.36 13.03 11.81
CA HIS A 128 9.34 12.87 10.72
C HIS A 128 10.78 12.69 11.21
N GLN A 129 11.12 13.18 12.41
CA GLN A 129 12.40 12.92 13.07
C GLN A 129 12.52 11.48 13.61
N SER A 130 11.39 10.83 13.94
CA SER A 130 11.39 9.51 14.60
C SER A 130 11.04 8.37 13.64
N TYR A 131 10.21 8.63 12.63
CA TYR A 131 9.66 7.61 11.74
C TYR A 131 9.60 8.07 10.29
N ARG A 132 9.67 7.09 9.39
CA ARG A 132 9.46 7.28 7.96
C ARG A 132 7.98 7.24 7.65
N THR A 133 7.54 8.10 6.74
CA THR A 133 6.21 8.02 6.14
C THR A 133 6.15 6.83 5.18
N PHE A 134 4.95 6.27 5.00
CA PHE A 134 4.73 5.12 4.13
C PHE A 134 5.08 5.43 2.66
N ASP A 135 4.80 6.65 2.21
CA ASP A 135 5.07 7.11 0.86
C ASP A 135 6.43 7.82 0.72
N GLY A 136 7.23 7.89 1.77
CA GLY A 136 8.53 8.57 1.75
C GLY A 136 8.47 10.11 1.78
N SER A 137 7.28 10.70 1.87
CA SER A 137 7.11 12.15 2.03
C SER A 137 7.80 12.69 3.28
N CYS A 138 8.35 13.91 3.21
CA CYS A 138 9.05 14.57 4.33
C CYS A 138 10.30 13.86 4.85
N ASN A 139 10.88 12.91 4.10
CA ASN A 139 12.25 12.44 4.37
C ASN A 139 13.28 13.58 4.17
N ASN A 140 12.97 14.54 3.30
CA ASN A 140 13.64 15.83 3.23
C ASN A 140 12.68 16.92 3.74
N LEU A 141 13.03 17.58 4.85
CA LEU A 141 12.17 18.57 5.51
C LEU A 141 11.98 19.86 4.69
N ALA A 142 12.96 20.21 3.85
CA ALA A 142 12.88 21.40 2.99
C ALA A 142 12.08 21.14 1.71
N ASN A 143 12.15 19.92 1.17
CA ASN A 143 11.42 19.50 -0.01
C ASN A 143 10.73 18.15 0.24
N SER A 144 9.45 18.22 0.59
CA SER A 144 8.71 17.06 1.07
C SER A 144 8.55 15.93 0.04
N LEU A 145 8.64 16.23 -1.26
CA LEU A 145 8.46 15.27 -2.35
C LEU A 145 9.76 14.60 -2.81
N MET A 146 10.91 15.00 -2.28
CA MET A 146 12.19 14.45 -2.71
C MET A 146 12.32 12.98 -2.31
N GLY A 147 12.25 12.09 -3.29
CA GLY A 147 12.30 10.64 -3.08
C GLY A 147 10.98 10.04 -2.55
N ALA A 148 9.90 10.81 -2.54
CA ALA A 148 8.58 10.29 -2.21
C ALA A 148 8.05 9.40 -3.36
N ALA A 149 7.20 8.43 -3.03
CA ALA A 149 6.47 7.63 -4.00
C ALA A 149 5.50 8.51 -4.81
N TYR A 150 5.05 7.99 -5.96
CA TYR A 150 4.10 8.69 -6.84
C TYR A 150 4.58 10.07 -7.33
N THR A 151 5.89 10.24 -7.45
CA THR A 151 6.52 11.38 -8.12
C THR A 151 7.22 10.92 -9.40
N PRO A 152 7.41 11.79 -10.41
CA PRO A 152 8.19 11.45 -11.59
C PRO A 152 9.65 11.17 -11.23
N TYR A 153 10.34 10.38 -12.07
CA TYR A 153 11.78 10.20 -11.92
C TYR A 153 12.54 11.49 -12.23
N VAL A 154 13.65 11.66 -11.52
CA VAL A 154 14.65 12.68 -11.85
C VAL A 154 15.31 12.33 -13.18
N ARG A 155 15.39 13.31 -14.08
CA ARG A 155 16.12 13.19 -15.35
C ARG A 155 17.54 13.71 -15.17
N LEU A 156 18.53 12.85 -15.40
CA LEU A 156 19.94 13.23 -15.40
C LEU A 156 20.37 13.88 -16.72
N LEU A 157 19.65 13.58 -17.80
CA LEU A 157 19.84 14.12 -19.14
C LEU A 157 18.49 14.46 -19.76
N ASP A 158 18.50 15.35 -20.74
CA ASP A 158 17.30 15.74 -21.47
C ASP A 158 16.66 14.53 -22.17
N PRO A 159 15.31 14.44 -22.19
CA PRO A 159 14.61 13.39 -22.91
C PRO A 159 14.89 13.44 -24.41
N ALA A 160 15.15 12.27 -24.99
CA ALA A 160 15.22 12.10 -26.44
C ALA A 160 13.95 11.39 -26.93
N TYR A 161 13.03 12.14 -27.52
CA TYR A 161 11.83 11.64 -28.20
C TYR A 161 11.90 11.99 -29.69
N ASP A 162 11.24 11.22 -30.56
CA ASP A 162 11.23 11.44 -32.01
C ASP A 162 10.60 12.80 -32.39
N ASP A 163 9.61 13.25 -31.61
CA ASP A 163 8.91 14.53 -31.74
C ASP A 163 9.35 15.58 -30.71
N GLY A 164 10.30 15.23 -29.83
CA GLY A 164 10.76 16.07 -28.73
C GLY A 164 9.81 16.15 -27.51
N ILE A 165 8.67 15.45 -27.52
CA ILE A 165 7.67 15.53 -26.45
C ILE A 165 7.39 14.17 -25.82
N ASN A 166 6.88 13.21 -26.60
CA ASN A 166 6.46 11.90 -26.06
C ASN A 166 6.55 10.75 -27.05
N ALA A 167 6.82 11.00 -28.34
CA ALA A 167 6.96 9.95 -29.32
C ALA A 167 8.23 9.13 -29.04
N VAL A 168 8.04 7.85 -28.72
CA VAL A 168 9.15 6.91 -28.52
C VAL A 168 10.05 6.90 -29.75
N VAL A 169 11.37 6.88 -29.51
CA VAL A 169 12.37 6.89 -30.58
C VAL A 169 12.19 5.69 -31.51
N GLY A 170 12.17 5.95 -32.82
CA GLY A 170 11.95 4.92 -33.83
C GLY A 170 10.49 4.71 -34.24
N SER A 171 9.55 5.46 -33.66
CA SER A 171 8.13 5.38 -33.99
C SER A 171 7.72 6.27 -35.16
N LEU A 172 8.35 7.43 -35.33
CA LEU A 172 8.08 8.37 -36.43
C LEU A 172 9.21 8.35 -37.45
N ARG A 173 10.45 8.24 -36.98
CA ARG A 173 11.66 8.20 -37.81
C ARG A 173 12.29 6.82 -37.67
N GLN A 174 12.20 5.99 -38.70
CA GLN A 174 12.65 4.59 -38.67
C GLN A 174 14.19 4.46 -38.80
N ASN A 175 14.92 5.20 -37.97
CA ASN A 175 16.39 5.34 -38.01
C ASN A 175 17.11 4.41 -37.01
N ARG A 176 16.36 3.53 -36.33
CA ARG A 176 16.88 2.59 -35.33
C ARG A 176 16.45 1.17 -35.68
N PRO A 177 17.32 0.15 -35.45
CA PRO A 177 16.95 -1.23 -35.67
C PRO A 177 15.85 -1.66 -34.70
N ASN A 178 15.02 -2.60 -35.13
CA ASN A 178 13.97 -3.18 -34.30
C ASN A 178 14.59 -3.86 -33.05
N ALA A 179 14.04 -3.59 -31.87
CA ALA A 179 14.52 -4.12 -30.59
C ALA A 179 14.61 -5.66 -30.57
N ARG A 180 13.66 -6.37 -31.21
CA ARG A 180 13.68 -7.83 -31.33
C ARG A 180 14.83 -8.33 -32.20
N LEU A 181 15.11 -7.63 -33.29
CA LEU A 181 16.21 -7.96 -34.19
C LEU A 181 17.55 -7.83 -33.45
N VAL A 182 17.74 -6.74 -32.69
CA VAL A 182 18.94 -6.54 -31.87
C VAL A 182 19.07 -7.62 -30.78
N SER A 183 18.00 -7.91 -30.04
CA SER A 183 17.98 -8.95 -29.02
C SER A 183 18.35 -10.33 -29.59
N ARG A 184 17.82 -10.69 -30.75
CA ARG A 184 18.16 -11.96 -31.42
C ARG A 184 19.60 -11.98 -31.91
N SER A 185 20.08 -10.88 -32.47
CA SER A 185 21.40 -10.84 -33.10
C SER A 185 22.53 -10.76 -32.08
N LEU A 186 22.32 -10.09 -30.93
CA LEU A 186 23.35 -9.84 -29.93
C LEU A 186 23.21 -10.68 -28.65
N LEU A 187 21.98 -10.92 -28.18
CA LEU A 187 21.73 -11.55 -26.88
C LEU A 187 21.33 -13.03 -26.98
N SER A 188 21.12 -13.55 -28.19
CA SER A 188 20.79 -14.97 -28.38
C SER A 188 22.03 -15.83 -28.23
N SER A 189 22.24 -16.38 -27.04
CA SER A 189 23.28 -17.38 -26.78
C SER A 189 22.68 -18.59 -26.07
N ARG A 190 23.15 -19.78 -26.43
CA ARG A 190 22.85 -21.03 -25.70
C ARG A 190 23.89 -21.32 -24.61
N ARG A 191 24.95 -20.52 -24.52
CA ARG A 191 26.03 -20.73 -23.55
C ARG A 191 25.58 -20.24 -22.19
N MET A 192 25.61 -21.12 -21.19
CA MET A 192 25.53 -20.73 -19.79
C MET A 192 26.92 -20.30 -19.34
N ILE A 193 27.02 -19.12 -18.73
CA ILE A 193 28.26 -18.64 -18.13
C ILE A 193 28.32 -19.22 -16.72
N ALA A 194 29.32 -20.07 -16.45
CA ALA A 194 29.55 -20.58 -15.11
C ALA A 194 29.92 -19.42 -14.17
N SER A 195 29.28 -19.37 -13.01
CA SER A 195 29.55 -18.36 -11.98
C SER A 195 29.68 -19.06 -10.63
N ASN A 196 30.54 -18.53 -9.76
CA ASN A 196 30.66 -18.93 -8.37
C ASN A 196 29.65 -18.21 -7.46
N ALA A 197 28.89 -17.25 -7.99
CA ALA A 197 27.88 -16.54 -7.24
C ALA A 197 26.62 -17.41 -7.06
N SER A 198 26.05 -17.37 -5.86
CA SER A 198 24.74 -17.97 -5.58
C SER A 198 23.66 -17.29 -6.42
N SER A 199 22.62 -18.04 -6.78
CA SER A 199 21.40 -17.51 -7.41
C SER A 199 20.73 -16.42 -6.57
N MET A 200 21.01 -16.38 -5.26
CA MET A 200 20.57 -15.31 -4.36
C MET A 200 21.04 -13.92 -4.81
N LEU A 201 22.20 -13.80 -5.48
CA LEU A 201 22.68 -12.52 -5.97
C LEU A 201 21.71 -11.89 -6.98
N MET A 202 21.20 -12.71 -7.91
CA MET A 202 20.20 -12.26 -8.88
C MET A 202 18.88 -11.90 -8.20
N GLN A 203 18.42 -12.75 -7.28
CA GLN A 203 17.15 -12.53 -6.60
C GLN A 203 17.17 -11.28 -5.71
N PHE A 204 18.30 -11.03 -5.02
CA PHE A 204 18.50 -9.82 -4.22
C PHE A 204 18.56 -8.57 -5.09
N GLY A 205 19.17 -8.66 -6.28
CA GLY A 205 19.16 -7.57 -7.26
C GLY A 205 17.73 -7.18 -7.68
N GLN A 206 16.85 -8.15 -7.92
CA GLN A 206 15.44 -7.88 -8.23
C GLN A 206 14.71 -7.28 -7.01
N PHE A 207 14.94 -7.82 -5.81
CA PHE A 207 14.35 -7.30 -4.58
C PHE A 207 14.70 -5.81 -4.39
N LEU A 208 15.98 -5.45 -4.50
CA LEU A 208 16.43 -4.06 -4.38
C LEU A 208 15.84 -3.17 -5.50
N SER A 209 15.81 -3.65 -6.74
CA SER A 209 15.24 -2.88 -7.85
C SER A 209 13.77 -2.56 -7.65
N HIS A 210 13.01 -3.51 -7.09
CA HIS A 210 11.57 -3.34 -6.81
C HIS A 210 11.28 -2.48 -5.59
N ASP A 211 12.22 -2.36 -4.65
CA ASP A 211 12.13 -1.46 -3.50
C ASP A 211 12.38 0.00 -3.91
N ILE A 212 13.35 0.24 -4.80
CA ILE A 212 13.74 1.59 -5.22
C ILE A 212 12.79 2.15 -6.29
N THR A 213 12.34 1.32 -7.26
CA THR A 213 11.64 1.81 -8.45
C THR A 213 10.47 0.94 -8.85
N LYS A 214 9.37 1.60 -9.25
CA LYS A 214 8.23 0.91 -9.88
C LYS A 214 7.44 1.82 -10.80
N ASN A 215 7.29 1.40 -12.05
CA ASN A 215 6.44 2.07 -13.02
C ASN A 215 5.11 1.35 -13.16
N LYS A 216 4.01 2.10 -13.02
CA LYS A 216 2.68 1.58 -13.34
C LYS A 216 2.42 1.82 -14.83
N LEU A 217 2.28 0.72 -15.57
CA LEU A 217 1.78 0.76 -16.94
C LEU A 217 0.26 0.83 -16.89
N VAL A 218 -0.33 1.79 -17.60
CA VAL A 218 -1.78 1.90 -17.79
C VAL A 218 -2.05 1.91 -19.28
N GLY A 219 -2.97 1.04 -19.70
CA GLY A 219 -3.58 1.09 -21.01
C GLY A 219 -4.23 -0.22 -21.42
N ARG A 220 -5.08 -0.16 -22.44
CA ARG A 220 -5.60 -1.35 -23.12
C ARG A 220 -4.95 -1.45 -24.49
N CYS A 221 -4.04 -2.40 -24.64
CA CYS A 221 -3.41 -2.66 -25.93
C CYS A 221 -4.09 -3.76 -26.71
N THR A 222 -4.16 -3.59 -28.03
CA THR A 222 -4.54 -4.67 -28.97
C THR A 222 -3.32 -5.13 -29.76
N CYS A 223 -3.42 -6.31 -30.40
CA CYS A 223 -2.37 -6.82 -31.29
C CYS A 223 -2.08 -5.90 -32.49
N SER A 224 -3.04 -5.05 -32.86
CA SER A 224 -2.90 -4.02 -33.90
C SER A 224 -2.28 -2.73 -33.38
N GLY A 225 -1.88 -2.69 -32.11
CA GLY A 225 -1.39 -1.50 -31.42
C GLY A 225 -2.50 -0.75 -30.69
N GLY A 226 -2.14 0.45 -30.23
CA GLY A 226 -3.02 1.34 -29.48
C GLY A 226 -2.33 2.70 -29.23
N PRO A 227 -3.08 3.75 -28.87
CA PRO A 227 -2.50 5.06 -28.59
C PRO A 227 -1.49 5.01 -27.43
N GLU A 228 -1.72 4.12 -26.46
CA GLU A 228 -0.89 3.91 -25.27
C GLU A 228 0.11 2.76 -25.44
N CYS A 229 0.33 2.30 -26.67
CA CYS A 229 1.03 1.05 -26.95
C CYS A 229 1.96 1.19 -28.15
N MET A 230 3.10 0.53 -28.11
CA MET A 230 4.02 0.36 -29.21
C MET A 230 4.19 -1.13 -29.52
N ILE A 231 4.39 -1.41 -30.80
CA ILE A 231 4.51 -2.74 -31.34
C ILE A 231 5.99 -3.00 -31.60
N VAL A 232 6.54 -4.04 -30.98
CA VAL A 232 7.82 -4.62 -31.40
C VAL A 232 7.50 -5.67 -32.45
N ALA A 233 7.63 -5.28 -33.72
CA ALA A 233 7.37 -6.15 -34.84
C ALA A 233 8.34 -7.35 -34.87
N LEU A 234 7.84 -8.54 -35.18
CA LEU A 234 8.68 -9.71 -35.39
C LEU A 234 9.19 -9.75 -36.84
N GLY A 235 10.46 -10.11 -37.00
CA GLY A 235 11.04 -10.34 -38.34
C GLY A 235 10.48 -11.63 -38.96
N ARG A 236 10.51 -11.72 -40.30
CA ARG A 236 10.05 -12.91 -41.04
C ARG A 236 10.83 -14.18 -40.67
N GLU A 237 12.12 -14.03 -40.38
CA GLU A 237 13.02 -15.11 -39.93
C GLU A 237 12.91 -15.43 -38.42
N ASP A 238 11.95 -14.81 -37.70
CA ASP A 238 11.76 -15.10 -36.30
C ASP A 238 11.06 -16.45 -36.13
N ARG A 239 11.77 -17.45 -35.59
CA ARG A 239 11.20 -18.75 -35.21
C ARG A 239 9.92 -18.65 -34.37
N ARG A 240 9.70 -17.54 -33.64
CA ARG A 240 8.45 -17.31 -32.90
C ARG A 240 7.26 -16.98 -33.81
N LEU A 241 7.49 -16.40 -34.99
CA LEU A 241 6.46 -16.15 -36.00
C LEU A 241 5.93 -17.47 -36.57
N ALA A 242 6.78 -18.47 -36.76
CA ALA A 242 6.41 -19.80 -37.26
C ALA A 242 5.70 -20.68 -36.21
N ALA A 243 5.86 -20.38 -34.91
CA ALA A 243 5.27 -21.14 -33.82
C ALA A 243 3.82 -20.74 -33.47
N PHE A 244 3.35 -19.58 -33.96
CA PHE A 244 2.03 -19.04 -33.65
C PHE A 244 1.23 -18.85 -34.95
N LEU A 245 0.47 -19.87 -35.36
CA LEU A 245 -0.42 -19.84 -36.54
C LEU A 245 -1.69 -19.00 -36.37
N SER A 246 -1.78 -18.09 -35.39
CA SER A 246 -2.86 -17.10 -35.34
C SER A 246 -2.55 -15.93 -34.38
N ASN A 247 -2.61 -14.72 -34.93
CA ASN A 247 -2.97 -13.46 -34.26
C ASN A 247 -2.02 -12.76 -33.28
N PHE A 248 -0.77 -13.19 -33.10
CA PHE A 248 0.23 -12.42 -32.32
C PHE A 248 1.49 -12.13 -33.15
N ILE A 249 1.40 -11.15 -34.04
CA ILE A 249 2.52 -10.73 -34.93
C ILE A 249 3.54 -9.86 -34.18
N SER A 250 3.24 -9.47 -32.94
CA SER A 250 3.90 -8.33 -32.28
C SER A 250 3.96 -8.47 -30.76
N ILE A 251 5.11 -8.13 -30.16
CA ILE A 251 5.21 -7.93 -28.70
C ILE A 251 4.78 -6.49 -28.41
N ILE A 252 3.83 -6.30 -27.50
CA ILE A 252 3.33 -4.97 -27.16
C ILE A 252 4.09 -4.41 -25.96
N ILE A 253 4.61 -3.20 -26.09
CA ILE A 253 5.18 -2.41 -25.00
C ILE A 253 4.26 -1.22 -24.77
N TYR A 254 3.95 -0.90 -23.52
CA TYR A 254 3.12 0.27 -23.20
C TYR A 254 3.93 1.56 -23.36
N LYS A 255 3.33 2.57 -23.96
CA LYS A 255 3.86 3.93 -24.05
C LYS A 255 3.48 4.70 -22.80
N ASP A 256 4.37 5.58 -22.35
CA ASP A 256 4.02 6.62 -21.40
C ASP A 256 3.34 7.77 -22.17
N THR A 257 2.01 7.80 -22.17
CA THR A 257 1.24 8.86 -22.83
C THR A 257 1.08 10.01 -21.86
N SER A 258 1.78 11.12 -22.14
CA SER A 258 1.71 12.39 -21.41
C SER A 258 0.39 13.15 -21.65
N GLY A 259 -0.76 12.50 -21.46
CA GLY A 259 -2.08 13.09 -21.69
C GLY A 259 -3.02 12.75 -20.55
N GLN A 260 -3.45 13.78 -19.80
CA GLN A 260 -4.45 13.92 -18.71
C GLN A 260 -4.62 12.81 -17.65
N ASN A 261 -4.38 11.54 -17.98
CA ASN A 261 -4.40 10.35 -17.14
C ASN A 261 -3.01 9.67 -17.04
N ALA A 262 -1.92 10.37 -17.34
CA ALA A 262 -0.55 9.85 -17.26
C ALA A 262 -0.13 9.58 -15.80
N CYS A 263 0.42 8.39 -15.53
CA CYS A 263 0.99 7.99 -14.23
C CYS A 263 2.32 8.70 -13.93
N SER A 264 2.91 9.28 -14.97
CA SER A 264 4.09 10.13 -14.94
C SER A 264 3.71 11.40 -15.68
N ARG A 265 3.10 12.35 -14.96
CA ARG A 265 3.22 13.74 -15.40
C ARG A 265 4.70 14.10 -15.31
N ILE A 266 5.26 14.40 -16.47
CA ILE A 266 6.56 15.06 -16.66
C ILE A 266 6.61 16.32 -15.79
#